data_AF-A0A0M6Y770-F1
#
_entry.id   AF-A0A0M6Y770-F1
#
_cell.length_a   1.000
_cell.length_b   1.000
_cell.length_c   1.000
_cell.angle_alpha   90.00
_cell.angle_beta   90.00
_cell.angle_gamma   90.00
#
_symmetry.space_group_name_H-M   'P 1'
#
loop_
_entity.id
_entity.type
_entity.pdbx_description
1 polymer ?
#
loop_
_entity_poly.entity_id
_entity_poly.type
_entity_poly.pdbx_seq_one_letter_code
_entity_poly.pdbx_strand_id
1 'polypeptide(L)'
;MLDRLDFTGKLWLSAGPGGWTFVTLPPACADQIRFFTGSRKGGAWGMIKVKARIGKAEWSTTIWPDKASGSFLLPVKSAVRKKEKIAAGDTVDVSLWLQVPPGF
;
A
#
# COMPACT_ATOMS: atom_id res chain seq x y z
N MET A 1 11.07 15.16 5.05
CA MET A 1 9.97 15.50 4.13
C MET A 1 9.28 14.18 3.81
N LEU A 2 7.98 14.02 4.05
CA LEU A 2 7.32 12.73 3.80
C LEU A 2 7.17 12.55 2.28
N ASP A 3 7.88 11.60 1.70
CA ASP A 3 7.74 11.27 0.29
C ASP A 3 6.34 10.67 0.05
N ARG A 4 5.51 11.42 -0.68
CA ARG A 4 4.16 11.05 -1.06
C ARG A 4 4.18 10.43 -2.45
N LEU A 5 3.48 9.32 -2.59
CA LEU A 5 3.27 8.60 -3.83
C LEU A 5 1.78 8.62 -4.15
N ASP A 6 1.42 9.04 -5.36
CA ASP A 6 0.06 9.00 -5.86
C ASP A 6 0.00 8.01 -7.01
N PHE A 7 -0.96 7.08 -6.93
CA PHE A 7 -1.14 6.07 -7.96
C PHE A 7 -2.56 5.54 -8.00
N THR A 8 -2.93 4.99 -9.14
CA THR A 8 -4.19 4.28 -9.33
C THR A 8 -3.94 2.78 -9.25
N GLY A 9 -4.82 2.04 -8.57
CA GLY A 9 -4.70 0.60 -8.43
C GLY A 9 -6.04 -0.11 -8.31
N LYS A 10 -6.09 -1.36 -8.76
CA LYS A 10 -7.29 -2.19 -8.67
C LYS A 10 -7.37 -2.89 -7.31
N LEU A 11 -8.53 -2.79 -6.66
CA LEU A 11 -8.84 -3.55 -5.47
C LEU A 11 -9.10 -5.01 -5.83
N TRP A 12 -8.48 -5.92 -5.09
CA TRP A 12 -8.70 -7.36 -5.27
C TRP A 12 -8.80 -8.06 -3.92
N LEU A 13 -9.52 -9.18 -3.89
CA LEU A 13 -9.73 -10.00 -2.69
C LEU A 13 -8.77 -11.18 -2.73
N SER A 14 -8.03 -11.42 -1.64
CA SER A 14 -7.20 -12.62 -1.51
C SER A 14 -8.07 -13.87 -1.39
N ALA A 15 -7.63 -14.98 -1.98
CA ALA A 15 -8.30 -16.27 -1.85
C ALA A 15 -8.34 -16.75 -0.38
N GLY A 16 -9.47 -17.35 0.02
CA GLY A 16 -9.66 -17.95 1.35
C GLY A 16 -10.83 -17.35 2.16
N PRO A 17 -11.36 -18.08 3.16
CA PRO A 17 -12.41 -17.58 4.04
C PRO A 17 -11.94 -16.32 4.79
N GLY A 18 -12.72 -15.24 4.72
CA GLY A 18 -12.36 -13.96 5.36
C GLY A 18 -11.25 -13.19 4.63
N GLY A 19 -11.09 -13.42 3.32
CA GLY A 19 -10.07 -12.79 2.48
C GLY A 19 -9.90 -11.28 2.72
N TRP A 20 -8.64 -10.85 2.73
CA TRP A 20 -8.28 -9.44 2.82
C TRP A 20 -8.39 -8.79 1.46
N THR A 21 -8.74 -7.50 1.43
CA THR A 21 -8.68 -6.72 0.19
C THR A 21 -7.42 -5.91 0.13
N PHE A 22 -6.77 -5.98 -1.02
CA PHE A 22 -5.51 -5.35 -1.29
C PHE A 22 -5.58 -4.47 -2.53
N VAL A 23 -4.63 -3.55 -2.62
CA VAL A 23 -4.22 -2.89 -3.85
C VAL A 23 -2.76 -3.24 -4.07
N THR A 24 -2.42 -3.72 -5.25
CA THR A 24 -1.01 -3.90 -5.65
C THR A 24 -0.49 -2.57 -6.16
N LEU A 25 0.63 -2.11 -5.61
CA LEU A 25 1.28 -0.87 -6.06
C LEU A 25 1.78 -1.04 -7.50
N PRO A 26 1.75 0.00 -8.34
CA PRO A 26 2.43 -0.01 -9.62
C PRO A 26 3.95 -0.22 -9.44
N PRO A 27 4.62 -0.90 -10.38
CA PRO A 27 6.06 -1.17 -10.29
C PRO A 27 6.91 0.09 -10.06
N ALA A 28 6.56 1.19 -10.74
CA ALA A 28 7.26 2.47 -10.57
C ALA A 28 7.22 3.00 -9.12
N CYS A 29 6.09 2.85 -8.43
CA CYS A 29 5.98 3.20 -7.02
C CYS A 29 6.83 2.26 -6.16
N ALA A 30 6.84 0.96 -6.46
CA ALA A 30 7.68 0.01 -5.73
C ALA A 30 9.18 0.33 -5.85
N ASP A 31 9.63 0.76 -7.02
CA ASP A 31 11.03 1.15 -7.24
C ASP A 31 11.40 2.44 -6.51
N GLN A 32 10.49 3.43 -6.49
CA GLN A 32 10.67 4.63 -5.68
C GLN A 32 10.76 4.29 -4.20
N ILE A 33 9.87 3.42 -3.70
CA ILE A 33 9.91 2.96 -2.30
C ILE A 33 11.25 2.28 -2.01
N ARG A 34 11.72 1.37 -2.87
CA ARG A 34 13.02 0.71 -2.72
C ARG A 34 14.18 1.70 -2.72
N PHE A 35 14.12 2.72 -3.58
CA PHE A 35 15.12 3.78 -3.63
C PHE A 35 15.14 4.57 -2.31
N PHE A 36 13.97 4.96 -1.80
CA PHE A 36 13.85 5.69 -0.52
C PHE A 36 14.23 4.84 0.70
N THR A 37 13.96 3.54 0.70
CA THR A 37 14.36 2.64 1.79
C THR A 37 15.78 2.09 1.65
N GLY A 38 16.43 2.28 0.49
CA GLY A 38 17.75 1.74 0.18
C GLY A 38 17.85 0.22 0.30
N SER A 39 19.07 -0.28 0.54
CA SER A 39 19.37 -1.70 0.76
C SER A 39 18.87 -2.23 2.11
N ARG A 40 18.37 -1.35 2.98
CA ARG A 40 17.85 -1.71 4.30
C ARG A 40 16.41 -2.16 4.12
N LYS A 41 16.22 -3.47 4.10
CA LYS A 41 14.90 -4.12 4.15
C LYS A 41 14.16 -3.52 5.35
N GLY A 42 13.17 -2.66 5.10
CA GLY A 42 12.41 -2.01 6.16
C GLY A 42 11.88 -3.04 7.17
N GLY A 43 12.11 -2.82 8.47
CA GLY A 43 11.66 -3.72 9.56
C GLY A 43 12.00 -5.21 9.38
N ALA A 44 11.45 -6.04 10.27
CA ALA A 44 11.45 -7.49 10.03
C ALA A 44 10.69 -7.77 8.72
N TRP A 45 11.32 -8.47 7.77
CA TRP A 45 10.72 -8.93 6.50
C TRP A 45 10.50 -7.91 5.35
N GLY A 46 11.05 -6.70 5.39
CA GLY A 46 10.89 -5.73 4.29
C GLY A 46 9.53 -5.02 4.28
N MET A 47 8.85 -5.03 5.43
CA MET A 47 7.57 -4.37 5.65
C MET A 47 7.77 -2.88 5.92
N ILE A 48 6.95 -2.03 5.31
CA ILE A 48 7.13 -0.58 5.40
C ILE A 48 5.86 0.07 5.97
N LYS A 49 6.03 0.86 7.03
CA LYS A 49 4.91 1.62 7.61
C LYS A 49 4.56 2.79 6.70
N VAL A 50 3.27 2.92 6.44
CA VAL A 50 2.73 3.95 5.56
C VAL A 50 1.47 4.55 6.16
N LYS A 51 1.19 5.78 5.77
CA LYS A 51 -0.16 6.33 5.82
C LYS A 51 -0.72 6.23 4.40
N ALA A 52 -1.95 5.77 4.24
CA ALA A 52 -2.62 5.69 2.96
C ALA A 52 -3.93 6.48 2.99
N ARG A 53 -4.36 6.93 1.82
CA ARG A 53 -5.61 7.62 1.60
C ARG A 53 -6.27 7.15 0.31
N ILE A 54 -7.57 6.93 0.38
CA ILE A 54 -8.46 6.79 -0.78
C ILE A 54 -9.63 7.75 -0.53
N GLY A 55 -9.92 8.62 -1.50
CA GLY A 55 -10.97 9.63 -1.37
C GLY A 55 -10.81 10.50 -0.12
N LYS A 56 -11.70 10.34 0.87
CA LYS A 56 -11.67 11.06 2.18
C LYS A 56 -11.25 10.17 3.35
N ALA A 57 -10.96 8.90 3.12
CA ALA A 57 -10.55 7.96 4.13
C ALA A 57 -9.03 7.90 4.21
N GLU A 58 -8.48 8.22 5.37
CA GLU A 58 -7.06 8.08 5.67
C GLU A 58 -6.85 7.03 6.76
N TRP A 59 -5.81 6.21 6.61
CA TRP A 59 -5.46 5.23 7.63
C TRP A 59 -3.96 4.92 7.64
N SER A 60 -3.44 4.58 8.81
CA SER A 60 -2.09 4.03 8.94
C SER A 60 -2.13 2.51 8.77
N THR A 61 -1.16 1.99 8.03
CA THR A 61 -0.98 0.56 7.78
C THR A 61 0.46 0.25 7.40
N THR A 62 0.69 -0.99 7.00
CA THR A 62 1.99 -1.49 6.57
C THR A 62 1.81 -2.10 5.19
N ILE A 63 2.69 -1.77 4.25
CA ILE A 63 2.75 -2.44 2.96
C ILE A 63 3.70 -3.63 3.05
N TRP A 64 3.35 -4.70 2.35
CA TRP A 64 4.14 -5.94 2.33
C TRP A 64 4.74 -6.17 0.95
N PRO A 65 6.02 -6.58 0.87
CA PRO A 65 6.61 -6.96 -0.40
C PRO A 65 5.94 -8.26 -0.88
N ASP A 66 5.49 -8.26 -2.13
CA ASP A 66 4.98 -9.44 -2.81
C ASP A 66 5.98 -9.88 -3.89
N LYS A 67 6.49 -11.09 -3.72
CA LYS A 67 7.46 -11.68 -4.65
C LYS A 67 6.83 -12.03 -5.99
N ALA A 68 5.54 -12.36 -6.02
CA ALA A 68 4.86 -12.77 -7.25
C ALA A 68 4.67 -11.59 -8.21
N SER A 69 4.21 -10.44 -7.70
CA SER A 69 4.08 -9.21 -8.50
C SER A 69 5.36 -8.40 -8.62
N GLY A 70 6.40 -8.71 -7.83
CA GLY A 70 7.59 -7.87 -7.75
C GLY A 70 7.29 -6.46 -7.21
N SER A 71 6.20 -6.29 -6.46
CA SER A 71 5.71 -5.01 -5.96
C SER A 71 5.38 -5.08 -4.46
N PHE A 72 4.63 -4.10 -3.96
CA PHE A 72 4.10 -4.07 -2.61
C PHE A 72 2.57 -4.19 -2.61
N LEU A 73 2.03 -4.83 -1.59
CA LEU A 73 0.60 -4.94 -1.33
C LEU A 73 0.18 -3.95 -0.26
N LEU A 74 -0.79 -3.11 -0.58
CA LEU A 74 -1.46 -2.21 0.35
C LEU A 74 -2.77 -2.84 0.83
N PRO A 75 -2.91 -3.20 2.12
CA PRO A 75 -4.19 -3.63 2.68
C PRO A 75 -5.17 -2.47 2.76
N VAL A 76 -6.41 -2.72 2.34
CA VAL A 76 -7.52 -1.78 2.46
C VAL A 76 -8.52 -2.30 3.48
N LYS A 77 -8.60 -1.60 4.62
CA LYS A 77 -9.47 -1.99 5.74
C LYS A 77 -10.93 -1.98 5.32
N SER A 78 -11.72 -2.89 5.90
CA SER A 78 -13.18 -2.94 5.67
C SER A 78 -13.87 -1.60 5.95
N ALA A 79 -13.47 -0.88 7.01
CA ALA A 79 -14.01 0.44 7.35
C ALA A 79 -13.74 1.50 6.27
N VAL A 80 -12.56 1.46 5.62
CA VAL A 80 -12.21 2.36 4.52
C VAL A 80 -13.08 2.05 3.30
N ARG A 81 -13.21 0.77 2.94
CA ARG A 81 -14.05 0.32 1.83
C ARG A 81 -15.51 0.73 1.98
N LYS A 82 -16.07 0.53 3.18
CA LYS A 82 -17.44 0.94 3.50
C LYS A 82 -17.64 2.46 3.43
N LYS A 83 -16.66 3.23 3.91
CA LYS A 83 -16.73 4.70 3.94
C LYS A 83 -16.70 5.31 2.54
N GLU A 84 -15.82 4.80 1.67
CA GLU A 84 -15.65 5.31 0.30
C GLU A 84 -16.54 4.57 -0.72
N LYS A 85 -17.34 3.59 -0.27
CA LYS A 85 -18.24 2.76 -1.11
C LYS A 85 -17.52 2.04 -2.26
N ILE A 86 -16.37 1.47 -1.95
CA ILE A 86 -15.50 0.74 -2.90
C ILE A 86 -15.44 -0.75 -2.54
N ALA A 87 -15.28 -1.60 -3.55
CA ALA A 87 -15.25 -3.06 -3.45
C ALA A 87 -14.10 -3.66 -4.27
N ALA A 88 -13.91 -4.98 -4.14
CA ALA A 88 -12.99 -5.70 -5.02
C ALA A 88 -13.49 -5.63 -6.46
N GLY A 89 -12.59 -5.35 -7.40
CA GLY A 89 -12.92 -5.06 -8.80
C GLY A 89 -12.78 -3.57 -9.14
N ASP A 90 -12.98 -2.69 -8.17
CA ASP A 90 -12.92 -1.25 -8.40
C ASP A 90 -11.48 -0.76 -8.57
N THR A 91 -11.33 0.29 -9.37
CA THR A 91 -10.08 1.02 -9.54
C THR A 91 -10.13 2.27 -8.69
N VAL A 92 -9.11 2.48 -7.85
CA VAL A 92 -9.08 3.57 -6.87
C VAL A 92 -7.80 4.37 -6.97
N ASP A 93 -7.90 5.67 -6.75
CA ASP A 93 -6.76 6.56 -6.56
C ASP A 93 -6.30 6.50 -5.10
N VAL A 94 -5.02 6.22 -4.93
CA VAL A 94 -4.36 6.04 -3.65
C VAL A 94 -3.28 7.09 -3.50
N SER A 95 -3.33 7.84 -2.40
CA SER A 95 -2.19 8.63 -1.93
C SER A 95 -1.53 7.89 -0.78
N LEU A 96 -0.21 7.69 -0.86
CA LEU A 96 0.57 6.92 0.09
C LEU A 96 1.75 7.76 0.59
N TRP A 97 1.90 7.87 1.91
CA TRP A 97 3.01 8.55 2.55
C TRP A 97 3.86 7.52 3.29
N LEU A 98 5.15 7.50 2.97
CA LEU A 98 6.11 6.68 3.70
C LEU A 98 6.28 7.23 5.12
N GLN A 99 6.08 6.39 6.14
CA GLN A 99 6.28 6.76 7.55
C GLN A 99 7.62 6.25 8.09
N VAL A 100 8.62 6.07 7.21
CA VAL A 100 9.98 5.72 7.58
C VAL A 100 10.80 7.00 7.83
N PRO A 101 11.60 7.06 8.91
CA PRO A 101 12.52 8.18 9.11
C PRO A 101 13.52 8.30 7.94
N PRO A 102 13.93 9.52 7.56
CA PRO A 102 15.07 9.67 6.65
C PRO A 102 16.33 9.10 7.31
N GLY A 103 17.07 8.26 6.58
CA GLY A 103 18.32 7.66 7.05
C GLY A 103 18.17 6.34 7.81
N PHE A 104 17.03 5.65 7.66
CA PHE A 104 16.93 4.27 8.14
C PHE A 104 17.83 3.33 7.40
#